data_AF-A0A6N6Z8A7-F1
#
_entry.id   AF-A0A6N6Z8A7-F1
#
_cell.length_a   1.000
_cell.length_b   1.000
_cell.length_c   1.000
_cell.angle_alpha   90.00
_cell.angle_beta   90.00
_cell.angle_gamma   90.00
#
_symmetry.space_group_name_H-M   'P 1'
#
loop_
_entity.id
_entity.type
_entity.pdbx_description
1 polymer ?
#
loop_
_entity_poly.entity_id
_entity_poly.type
_entity_poly.pdbx_seq_one_letter_code
_entity_poly.pdbx_strand_id
1 'polypeptide(L)' 'MELLNQIAAFTAEAGELQGAIGCAAAAIGVGLVGAKAVESVGRNPGASGKVLVQSIIGMALAEAIAFYALFL' A
#
# COMPACT_ATOMS: atom_id res chain seq x y z
N MET A 1 1.86 13.64 -35.76
CA MET A 1 0.78 13.75 -34.75
C MET A 1 0.28 12.37 -34.33
N GLU A 2 -0.05 11.46 -35.26
CA GLU A 2 -0.47 10.08 -34.95
C GLU A 2 0.47 9.31 -33.99
N LEU A 3 1.78 9.28 -34.30
CA LEU A 3 2.77 8.59 -33.47
C LEU A 3 2.90 9.17 -32.05
N LEU A 4 2.79 10.49 -31.92
CA LEU A 4 2.80 11.18 -30.62
C LEU A 4 1.57 10.80 -29.79
N ASN A 5 0.40 10.70 -30.43
CA ASN A 5 -0.83 10.26 -29.77
C ASN A 5 -0.75 8.81 -29.32
N GLN A 6 -0.13 7.93 -30.11
CA GLN A 6 0.08 6.52 -29.74
C GLN A 6 1.04 6.37 -28.56
N ILE A 7 2.13 7.14 -28.52
CA ILE A 7 3.07 7.14 -27.39
C ILE A 7 2.37 7.65 -26.12
N ALA A 8 1.59 8.74 -26.23
CA ALA A 8 0.85 9.29 -25.11
C ALA A 8 -0.17 8.30 -24.52
N ALA A 9 -0.90 7.57 -25.38
CA ALA A 9 -1.84 6.54 -24.95
C ALA A 9 -1.15 5.41 -24.17
N PHE A 10 -0.03 4.88 -24.69
CA PHE A 10 0.72 3.83 -24.03
C PHE A 10 1.28 4.26 -22.66
N THR A 11 1.79 5.50 -22.55
CA THR A 11 2.28 6.02 -21.26
C THR A 11 1.19 6.18 -20.22
N ALA A 12 -0.04 6.52 -20.64
CA ALA A 12 -1.18 6.63 -19.73
C ALA A 12 -1.60 5.26 -19.19
N GLU A 13 -1.74 4.26 -20.07
CA GLU A 13 -2.08 2.88 -19.70
C GLU A 13 -1.04 2.26 -18.74
N ALA A 14 0.25 2.52 -18.99
CA ALA A 14 1.33 2.08 -18.12
C ALA A 14 1.24 2.69 -16.71
N GLY A 15 0.89 3.98 -16.62
CA GLY A 15 0.68 4.68 -15.34
C GLY A 15 -0.49 4.12 -14.54
N GLU A 16 -1.60 3.78 -15.20
CA GLU A 16 -2.76 3.14 -14.56
C GLU A 16 -2.41 1.77 -13.97
N LEU A 17 -1.65 0.96 -14.72
CA LEU A 17 -1.20 -0.35 -14.24
C LEU A 17 -0.22 -0.22 -13.05
N GLN A 18 0.69 0.75 -13.10
CA GLN A 18 1.62 1.04 -12.00
C GLN A 18 0.86 1.38 -10.71
N GLY A 19 -0.10 2.30 -10.79
CA GLY A 19 -0.94 2.69 -9.65
C GLY A 19 -1.74 1.51 -9.09
N ALA A 20 -2.35 0.70 -9.97
CA ALA A 20 -3.12 -0.47 -9.57
C ALA A 20 -2.27 -1.50 -8.80
N ILE A 21 -1.07 -1.83 -9.31
CA ILE A 21 -0.16 -2.78 -8.68
C ILE A 21 0.35 -2.23 -7.33
N GLY A 22 0.73 -0.96 -7.29
CA GLY A 22 1.21 -0.31 -6.06
C GLY A 22 0.15 -0.30 -4.95
N CYS A 23 -1.08 0.08 -5.28
CA CYS A 23 -2.20 0.07 -4.34
C CYS A 23 -2.55 -1.35 -3.89
N ALA A 24 -2.54 -2.33 -4.78
CA ALA A 24 -2.82 -3.73 -4.43
C ALA A 24 -1.75 -4.28 -3.46
N ALA A 25 -0.48 -4.02 -3.72
CA ALA A 25 0.62 -4.43 -2.84
C ALA A 25 0.52 -3.78 -1.45
N ALA A 26 0.19 -2.48 -1.40
CA ALA A 26 -0.01 -1.78 -0.14
C ALA A 26 -1.22 -2.32 0.65
N ALA A 27 -2.35 -2.60 -0.01
CA ALA A 27 -3.52 -3.19 0.62
C ALA A 27 -3.21 -4.55 1.27
N ILE A 28 -2.42 -5.39 0.58
CA ILE A 28 -1.94 -6.66 1.14
C ILE A 28 -1.04 -6.42 2.35
N GLY A 29 -0.08 -5.49 2.25
CA GLY A 29 0.82 -5.15 3.35
C GLY A 29 0.07 -4.67 4.59
N VAL A 30 -0.85 -3.72 4.42
CA VAL A 30 -1.71 -3.19 5.51
C VAL A 30 -2.57 -4.31 6.11
N GLY A 31 -3.19 -5.15 5.28
CA GLY A 31 -4.01 -6.27 5.74
C GLY A 31 -3.22 -7.28 6.59
N LEU A 32 -1.98 -7.62 6.19
CA LEU A 32 -1.10 -8.51 6.94
C LEU A 32 -0.68 -7.92 8.28
N VAL A 33 -0.31 -6.63 8.31
CA VAL A 33 0.03 -5.92 9.56
C VAL A 33 -1.17 -5.90 10.50
N GLY A 34 -2.36 -5.56 10.00
CA GLY A 34 -3.60 -5.55 10.76
C GLY A 34 -3.94 -6.92 11.35
N ALA A 35 -3.86 -7.99 10.54
CA ALA A 35 -4.11 -9.36 10.97
C ALA A 35 -3.15 -9.80 12.09
N LYS A 36 -1.87 -9.47 11.99
CA LYS A 36 -0.88 -9.79 13.04
C LYS A 36 -1.01 -8.92 14.27
N ALA A 37 -1.46 -7.69 14.14
CA ALA A 37 -1.76 -6.83 15.27
C ALA A 37 -2.91 -7.43 16.10
N VAL A 38 -4.03 -7.81 15.47
CA VAL A 38 -5.16 -8.39 16.22
C VAL A 38 -4.83 -9.74 16.85
N GLU A 39 -4.07 -10.61 16.17
CA GLU A 39 -3.58 -11.87 16.76
C GLU A 39 -2.71 -11.62 17.99
N SER A 40 -1.82 -10.62 17.92
CA SER A 40 -0.90 -10.27 19.01
C SER A 40 -1.63 -9.66 20.21
N VAL A 41 -2.62 -8.79 19.97
CA VAL A 41 -3.46 -8.23 21.05
C VAL A 41 -4.33 -9.31 21.69
N GLY A 42 -4.90 -10.22 20.89
CA GLY A 42 -5.70 -11.33 21.42
C GLY A 42 -4.90 -12.26 22.33
N ARG A 43 -3.62 -12.50 22.02
CA ARG A 43 -2.71 -13.31 22.87
C ARG A 43 -2.18 -12.56 24.07
N ASN A 44 -1.99 -11.25 23.98
CA ASN A 44 -1.51 -10.42 25.08
C ASN A 44 -2.27 -9.08 25.17
N PRO A 45 -3.44 -9.06 25.81
CA PRO A 45 -4.29 -7.87 25.89
C PRO A 45 -3.61 -6.67 26.56
N GLY A 46 -2.70 -6.91 27.52
CA GLY A 46 -1.95 -5.86 28.22
C GLY A 46 -0.94 -5.11 27.34
N ALA A 47 -0.62 -5.64 26.16
CA ALA A 47 0.29 -5.00 25.20
C ALA A 47 -0.43 -4.23 24.08
N SER A 48 -1.77 -4.10 24.13
CA SER A 48 -2.59 -3.51 23.07
C SER A 48 -2.10 -2.14 22.57
N GLY A 49 -1.74 -1.23 23.48
CA GLY A 49 -1.24 0.10 23.13
C GLY A 49 0.09 0.05 22.36
N LYS A 50 1.03 -0.81 22.77
CA LYS A 50 2.32 -0.96 22.06
C LYS A 50 2.11 -1.58 20.68
N VAL A 51 1.26 -2.59 20.58
CA VAL A 51 0.93 -3.25 19.30
C VAL A 51 0.25 -2.28 18.35
N LEU A 52 -0.68 -1.44 18.84
CA LEU A 52 -1.34 -0.41 18.04
C LEU A 52 -0.34 0.60 17.46
N VAL A 53 0.59 1.11 18.26
CA VAL A 53 1.58 2.08 17.77
C VAL A 53 2.47 1.44 16.70
N GLN A 54 2.97 0.22 16.93
CA GLN A 54 3.80 -0.48 15.97
C GLN A 54 3.04 -0.81 14.68
N SER A 55 1.76 -1.20 14.78
CA SER A 55 0.94 -1.52 13.61
C SER A 55 0.63 -0.28 12.77
N ILE A 56 0.36 0.88 13.40
CA ILE A 56 0.18 2.15 12.67
C ILE A 56 1.44 2.50 11.88
N ILE A 57 2.63 2.38 12.47
CA ILE A 57 3.89 2.67 11.77
C ILE A 57 4.07 1.69 10.60
N GLY A 58 3.83 0.39 10.82
CA GLY A 58 3.92 -0.62 9.76
C GLY A 58 2.94 -0.38 8.62
N MET A 59 1.70 -0.02 8.91
CA MET A 59 0.68 0.32 7.91
C MET A 59 1.05 1.61 7.16
N ALA A 60 1.53 2.64 7.85
CA ALA A 60 1.96 3.90 7.22
C ALA A 60 3.12 3.68 6.24
N LEU A 61 4.08 2.80 6.57
CA LEU A 61 5.17 2.43 5.66
C LEU A 61 4.67 1.68 4.42
N ALA A 62 3.68 0.79 4.59
CA ALA A 62 3.05 0.09 3.45
C ALA A 62 2.27 1.06 2.54
N GLU A 63 1.54 2.01 3.12
CA GLU A 63 0.80 3.03 2.36
C GLU A 63 1.72 4.03 1.65
N ALA A 64 2.89 4.34 2.21
CA ALA A 64 3.87 5.22 1.54
C ALA A 64 4.28 4.69 0.16
N ILE A 65 4.35 3.36 -0.01
CA ILE A 65 4.66 2.72 -1.29
C ILE A 65 3.51 2.93 -2.30
N ALA A 66 2.25 2.89 -1.85
CA ALA A 66 1.11 3.18 -2.72
C ALA A 66 1.17 4.62 -3.25
N PHE A 67 1.51 5.58 -2.38
CA PHE A 67 1.66 6.97 -2.79
C PHE A 67 2.78 7.16 -3.80
N TYR A 68 3.92 6.49 -3.64
CA TYR A 68 4.96 6.52 -4.67
C TYR A 68 4.46 5.96 -6.00
N ALA A 69 3.69 4.86 -5.99
CA ALA A 69 3.18 4.27 -7.23
C ALA A 69 2.10 5.12 -7.94
N LEU A 70 1.32 5.91 -7.19
CA LEU A 70 0.25 6.77 -7.73
C LEU A 70 0.75 8.11 -8.28
N PHE A 71 1.86 8.63 -7.74
CA PHE A 71 2.34 9.99 -8.03
C PHE A 71 3.66 10.06 -8.79
N LEU A 72 4.31 8.91 -9.07
CA LEU A 72 5.46 8.79 -10.00
C LEU A 72 5.00 8.33 -11.37
#